data_AF-A0AAU5QYD4-F1
#
_entry.id   AF-A0AAU5QYD4-F1
#
_cell.length_a   1.000
_cell.length_b   1.000
_cell.length_c   1.000
_cell.angle_alpha   90.00
_cell.angle_beta   90.00
_cell.angle_gamma   90.00
#
_symmetry.space_group_name_H-M   'P 1'
#
loop_
_entity.id
_entity.type
_entity.pdbx_description
1 polymer ?
#
loop_
_entity_poly.entity_id
_entity_poly.type
_entity_poly.pdbx_seq_one_letter_code
_entity_poly.pdbx_strand_id
1 'polypeptide(L)'
;MTEREPPGLAPHIPADLYRQAEATGRPIVIIHTNTPTGPSAGTYLLPIAVGCAGAIGIIGTIAALLALVEFAAHTAALIAATAGPIGIGGITLKLFHPKHK
;
A
#
# COMPACT_ATOMS: atom_id res chain seq x y z
N MET A 1 -54.91 -4.14 8.65
CA MET A 1 -53.92 -4.69 9.60
C MET A 1 -52.56 -4.54 8.95
N THR A 2 -51.67 -3.75 9.55
CA THR A 2 -50.33 -3.49 9.00
C THR A 2 -49.42 -4.60 9.47
N GLU A 3 -49.20 -5.59 8.60
CA GLU A 3 -48.26 -6.68 8.84
C GLU A 3 -46.84 -6.09 8.87
N ARG A 4 -46.24 -6.07 10.05
CA ARG A 4 -44.88 -5.57 10.26
C ARG A 4 -43.95 -6.77 10.12
N GLU A 5 -43.26 -6.83 9.00
CA GLU A 5 -42.40 -7.97 8.66
C GLU A 5 -41.27 -8.12 9.69
N PRO A 6 -41.01 -9.34 10.21
CA PRO A 6 -39.92 -9.58 11.13
C PRO A 6 -38.56 -9.34 10.43
N PRO A 7 -37.56 -8.80 11.15
CA PRO A 7 -36.25 -8.50 10.58
C PRO A 7 -35.58 -9.81 10.13
N GLY A 8 -35.28 -9.92 8.82
CA GLY A 8 -34.52 -11.04 8.26
C GLY A 8 -35.22 -11.82 7.13
N LEU A 9 -36.49 -11.52 6.81
CA LEU A 9 -37.10 -12.02 5.59
C LEU A 9 -36.63 -11.18 4.40
N ALA A 10 -36.32 -11.83 3.28
CA ALA A 10 -36.01 -11.15 2.03
C ALA A 10 -37.22 -10.29 1.63
N PRO A 11 -37.03 -9.06 1.11
CA PRO A 11 -38.14 -8.18 0.72
C PRO A 11 -39.08 -8.91 -0.25
N HIS A 12 -40.21 -9.38 0.26
CA HIS A 12 -41.19 -10.12 -0.52
C HIS A 12 -42.41 -9.23 -0.69
N ILE A 13 -42.87 -9.11 -1.94
CA ILE A 13 -44.10 -8.36 -2.23
C ILE A 13 -45.26 -9.31 -1.93
N PRO A 14 -46.19 -8.96 -1.03
CA PRO A 14 -47.31 -9.82 -0.67
C PRO A 14 -48.14 -10.25 -1.89
N ALA A 15 -48.56 -11.52 -1.94
CA ALA A 15 -49.31 -12.06 -3.07
C ALA A 15 -50.65 -11.34 -3.32
N ASP A 16 -51.26 -10.80 -2.26
CA ASP A 16 -52.54 -10.08 -2.34
C ASP A 16 -52.41 -8.76 -3.12
N LEU A 17 -51.24 -8.13 -3.08
CA LEU A 17 -50.96 -6.92 -3.85
C LEU A 17 -50.97 -7.21 -5.36
N TYR A 18 -50.45 -8.37 -5.78
CA TYR A 18 -50.51 -8.82 -7.17
C TYR A 18 -51.95 -9.12 -7.60
N ARG A 19 -52.72 -9.86 -6.78
CA ARG A 19 -54.12 -10.18 -7.10
C ARG A 19 -55.01 -8.94 -7.18
N GLN A 20 -54.79 -7.97 -6.30
CA GLN A 20 -55.53 -6.71 -6.33
C GLN A 20 -55.18 -5.87 -7.57
N ALA A 21 -53.90 -5.81 -7.93
CA ALA A 21 -53.45 -5.10 -9.13
C ALA A 21 -54.01 -5.74 -10.42
N GLU A 22 -54.05 -7.08 -10.48
CA GLU A 22 -54.67 -7.84 -11.58
C GLU A 22 -56.18 -7.55 -11.69
N ALA A 23 -56.89 -7.60 -10.57
CA ALA A 23 -58.34 -7.34 -10.53
C ALA A 23 -58.72 -5.89 -10.90
N THR A 24 -57.81 -4.93 -10.72
CA THR A 24 -58.06 -3.51 -10.99
C THR A 24 -57.36 -2.99 -12.25
N GLY A 25 -56.62 -3.86 -12.97
CA GLY A 25 -55.83 -3.47 -14.15
C GLY A 25 -54.75 -2.43 -13.85
N ARG A 26 -54.26 -2.34 -12.61
CA ARG A 26 -53.27 -1.33 -12.20
C ARG A 26 -51.86 -1.80 -12.55
N PRO A 27 -51.00 -0.94 -13.11
CA PRO A 27 -49.62 -1.32 -13.43
C PRO A 27 -48.80 -1.54 -12.15
N ILE A 28 -47.99 -2.60 -12.15
CA ILE A 28 -47.07 -2.95 -11.05
C ILE A 28 -45.65 -2.53 -11.44
N VAL A 29 -45.02 -1.69 -10.63
CA VAL A 29 -43.62 -1.27 -10.83
C VAL A 29 -42.78 -1.81 -9.68
N ILE A 30 -41.85 -2.71 -9.99
CA ILE A 30 -40.92 -3.29 -9.02
C ILE A 30 -39.59 -2.54 -9.13
N ILE A 31 -39.23 -1.78 -8.10
CA ILE A 31 -37.94 -1.08 -8.03
C ILE A 31 -36.98 -1.95 -7.22
N HIS A 32 -35.97 -2.49 -7.89
CA HIS A 32 -34.90 -3.21 -7.23
C HIS A 32 -33.77 -2.24 -6.89
N THR A 33 -33.69 -1.83 -5.63
CA THR A 33 -32.53 -1.07 -5.13
C THR A 33 -31.44 -2.08 -4.74
N ASN A 34 -30.42 -2.21 -5.58
CA ASN A 34 -29.20 -2.92 -5.21
C ASN A 34 -28.46 -2.09 -4.15
N THR A 35 -28.84 -2.22 -2.89
CA THR A 35 -28.06 -1.68 -1.78
C THR A 35 -26.81 -2.54 -1.68
N PRO A 36 -25.59 -2.00 -1.92
CA PRO A 36 -24.38 -2.80 -1.81
C PRO A 36 -24.24 -3.28 -0.37
N THR A 37 -24.41 -4.57 -0.13
CA THR A 37 -24.21 -5.19 1.18
C THR A 37 -22.72 -5.46 1.38
N GLY A 38 -21.96 -4.43 1.75
CA GLY A 38 -20.56 -4.57 2.17
C GLY A 38 -19.66 -3.39 1.79
N PRO A 39 -18.50 -3.25 2.46
CA PRO A 39 -17.48 -2.28 2.06
C PRO A 39 -17.06 -2.51 0.61
N SER A 40 -17.04 -1.44 -0.19
CA SER A 40 -16.61 -1.52 -1.58
C SER A 40 -15.19 -2.08 -1.68
N ALA A 41 -14.89 -2.92 -2.68
CA ALA A 41 -13.54 -3.47 -2.87
C ALA A 41 -12.46 -2.36 -2.95
N GLY A 42 -12.83 -1.17 -3.43
CA GLY A 42 -11.97 0.01 -3.47
C GLY A 42 -11.49 0.50 -2.10
N THR A 43 -12.25 0.24 -1.02
CA THR A 43 -11.89 0.64 0.34
C THR A 43 -10.63 -0.07 0.84
N TYR A 44 -10.34 -1.27 0.34
CA TYR A 44 -9.15 -2.05 0.71
C TYR A 44 -7.94 -1.78 -0.18
N LEU A 45 -8.13 -1.24 -1.39
CA LEU A 45 -7.04 -0.94 -2.31
C LEU A 45 -6.17 0.23 -1.82
N LEU A 46 -6.79 1.24 -1.19
CA LEU A 46 -6.10 2.43 -0.68
C LEU A 46 -5.03 2.08 0.38
N PRO A 47 -5.33 1.35 1.48
CA PRO A 47 -4.31 1.04 2.48
C PRO A 47 -3.20 0.14 1.93
N ILE A 48 -3.52 -0.77 1.02
CA ILE A 48 -2.52 -1.64 0.35
C ILE A 48 -1.58 -0.79 -0.50
N ALA A 49 -2.12 0.12 -1.32
CA ALA A 49 -1.32 0.99 -2.17
C ALA A 49 -0.37 1.88 -1.34
N VAL A 50 -0.86 2.46 -0.24
CA VAL A 50 -0.04 3.28 0.68
C VAL A 50 1.04 2.42 1.35
N GLY A 51 0.70 1.22 1.82
CA GLY A 51 1.66 0.30 2.42
C GLY A 51 2.77 -0.12 1.44
N CYS A 52 2.40 -0.49 0.21
CA CYS A 52 3.36 -0.84 -0.83
C CYS A 52 4.26 0.33 -1.23
N ALA A 53 3.70 1.53 -1.40
CA ALA A 53 4.48 2.73 -1.72
C ALA A 53 5.50 3.06 -0.62
N GLY A 54 5.09 2.97 0.65
CA GLY A 54 5.98 3.15 1.79
C GLY A 54 7.11 2.13 1.84
N ALA A 55 6.79 0.84 1.66
CA ALA A 55 7.78 -0.24 1.66
C ALA A 55 8.81 -0.07 0.54
N ILE A 56 8.35 0.21 -0.69
CA ILE A 56 9.22 0.46 -1.84
C ILE A 56 10.08 1.71 -1.61
N GLY A 57 9.50 2.77 -1.03
CA GLY A 57 10.23 3.98 -0.67
C GLY A 57 11.37 3.70 0.30
N ILE A 58 11.11 2.98 1.39
CA ILE A 58 12.13 2.63 2.39
C ILE A 58 13.24 1.78 1.77
N ILE A 59 12.87 0.70 1.06
CA ILE A 59 13.85 -0.17 0.40
C ILE A 59 14.68 0.62 -0.61
N GLY A 60 14.04 1.50 -1.39
CA GLY A 60 14.71 2.38 -2.35
C GLY A 60 15.68 3.36 -1.68
N THR A 61 15.30 3.96 -0.55
CA THR A 61 16.20 4.86 0.20
C THR A 61 17.41 4.12 0.77
N ILE A 62 17.23 2.92 1.32
CA ILE A 62 18.32 2.10 1.84
C ILE A 62 19.25 1.69 0.69
N ALA A 63 18.68 1.24 -0.43
CA ALA A 63 19.44 0.87 -1.61
C ALA A 63 20.24 2.06 -2.18
N ALA A 64 19.63 3.25 -2.26
CA ALA A 64 20.30 4.46 -2.71
C ALA A 64 21.43 4.88 -1.77
N LEU A 65 21.23 4.77 -0.45
CA LEU A 65 22.27 5.06 0.54
C LEU A 65 23.46 4.10 0.40
N LEU A 66 23.18 2.80 0.29
CA LEU A 66 24.22 1.79 0.08
C LEU A 66 24.96 2.01 -1.24
N ALA A 67 24.24 2.32 -2.31
CA ALA A 67 24.84 2.62 -3.61
C ALA A 67 25.76 3.85 -3.55
N LEU A 68 25.35 4.90 -2.82
CA LEU A 68 26.17 6.11 -2.65
C LEU A 68 27.45 5.81 -1.87
N VAL A 69 27.34 5.04 -0.78
CA VAL A 69 28.51 4.65 0.04
C VAL A 69 29.47 3.77 -0.76
N GLU A 70 28.94 2.78 -1.49
CA GLU A 70 29.74 1.88 -2.34
C GLU A 70 30.47 2.69 -3.41
N PHE A 71 29.76 3.60 -4.09
CA PHE A 71 30.36 4.46 -5.10
C PHE A 71 31.47 5.35 -4.53
N ALA A 72 31.24 5.94 -3.35
CA ALA A 72 32.25 6.75 -2.67
C ALA A 72 33.46 5.93 -2.26
N ALA A 73 33.26 4.74 -1.67
CA ALA A 73 34.32 3.83 -1.27
C ALA A 73 35.14 3.36 -2.48
N HIS A 74 34.47 3.01 -3.58
CA HIS A 74 35.12 2.59 -4.82
C HIS A 74 35.98 3.70 -5.41
N THR A 75 35.46 4.92 -5.42
CA THR A 75 36.19 6.11 -5.89
C THR A 75 37.40 6.41 -4.99
N ALA A 76 37.23 6.36 -3.67
CA ALA A 76 38.32 6.57 -2.73
C ALA A 76 39.42 5.49 -2.87
N ALA A 77 39.02 4.23 -3.06
CA ALA A 77 39.93 3.12 -3.30
C ALA A 77 40.69 3.29 -4.62
N LEU A 78 40.02 3.72 -5.70
CA LEU A 78 40.66 4.02 -6.98
C LEU A 78 41.67 5.17 -6.87
N ILE A 79 41.34 6.23 -6.13
CA ILE A 79 42.27 7.35 -5.89
C ILE A 79 43.46 6.87 -5.05
N ALA A 80 43.24 6.12 -3.98
CA ALA A 80 44.32 5.59 -3.14
C ALA A 80 45.22 4.61 -3.91
N ALA A 81 44.65 3.78 -4.78
CA ALA A 81 45.39 2.82 -5.60
C ALA A 81 46.23 3.50 -6.69
N THR A 82 45.72 4.59 -7.29
CA THR A 82 46.43 5.31 -8.35
C THR A 82 47.44 6.32 -7.84
N ALA A 83 47.25 6.84 -6.63
CA ALA A 83 48.00 7.98 -6.14
C ALA A 83 48.97 7.64 -4.97
N GLY A 84 49.06 6.36 -4.58
CA GLY A 84 49.82 5.94 -3.40
C GLY A 84 49.12 6.35 -2.09
N PRO A 85 49.70 6.14 -0.89
CA PRO A 85 49.05 6.46 0.38
C PRO A 85 48.86 7.98 0.54
N ILE A 86 47.77 8.49 0.00
CA ILE A 86 47.40 9.91 0.05
C ILE A 86 46.72 10.20 1.37
N GLY A 87 47.51 10.75 2.31
CA GLY A 87 47.00 11.44 3.47
C GLY A 87 46.35 12.75 3.05
N ILE A 88 45.03 12.86 3.17
CA ILE A 88 44.31 14.12 2.96
C ILE A 88 44.45 14.94 4.25
N GLY A 89 45.18 16.06 4.20
CA GLY A 89 45.32 17.00 5.32
C GLY A 89 46.50 16.79 6.26
N GLY A 90 47.62 16.22 5.80
CA GLY A 90 48.85 16.08 6.60
C GLY A 90 48.80 14.99 7.69
N ILE A 91 47.66 14.32 7.85
CA ILE A 91 47.50 13.16 8.71
C ILE A 91 47.72 11.90 7.85
N THR A 92 48.96 11.71 7.39
CA THR A 92 49.37 10.38 6.93
C THR A 92 49.25 9.45 8.13
N LEU A 93 48.43 8.40 8.02
CA LEU A 93 48.36 7.30 8.99
C LEU A 93 49.76 6.71 9.22
N LYS A 94 50.50 7.32 10.14
CA LYS A 94 51.70 6.78 10.78
C LYS A 94 51.23 5.74 11.80
N LEU A 95 50.59 4.68 11.32
CA LEU A 95 50.25 3.51 12.15
C LEU A 95 51.39 2.49 12.25
N PHE A 96 52.50 2.68 11.53
CA PHE A 96 53.72 1.93 11.79
C PHE A 96 54.57 2.67 12.82
N HIS A 97 54.25 2.50 14.10
CA HIS A 97 55.20 2.74 15.18
C HIS A 97 55.99 1.44 15.39
N PRO A 98 57.25 1.32 14.92
CA PRO A 98 58.05 0.15 15.23
C PRO A 98 58.42 0.21 16.70
N LYS A 99 57.76 -0.62 17.52
CA LYS A 99 58.18 -0.83 18.91
C LYS A 99 59.41 -1.74 18.87
N HIS A 100 60.58 -1.12 18.80
CA HIS A 100 61.85 -1.79 18.96
C HIS A 100 61.98 -2.28 20.41
N LYS A 101 62.21 -3.58 20.58
CA LYS A 101 62.95 -4.17 21.69
C LYS A 101 63.85 -5.24 21.12
#